data_AF-A0A971Q827-F1
#
_entry.id   AF-A0A971Q827-F1
#
_cell.length_a   1.000
_cell.length_b   1.000
_cell.length_c   1.000
_cell.angle_alpha   90.00
_cell.angle_beta   90.00
_cell.angle_gamma   90.00
#
_symmetry.space_group_name_H-M   'P 1'
#
loop_
_entity.id
_entity.type
_entity.pdbx_description
1 polymer ?
#
loop_
_entity_poly.entity_id
_entity_poly.type
_entity_poly.pdbx_seq_one_letter_code
_entity_poly.pdbx_strand_id
1 'polypeptide(L)'
;MDQISGIYKDGRIILETSVEWPEGATVLVTRLPELPNSPIDLGKIGHVIIAGYGLAGRFVADVFRRHDVPFVVVERNPRTVAVQRDLGASIIEGDIREENTLREAGVERAAVLALTVPDEQAVLEATIIARRVNPKIYIVARTQYASAGLQVARVGADEVVQAEYAVAMQFYQSFIRKLGDGIARRPKSDGQDQQDAKA
;
A
#
# COMPACT_ATOMS: atom_id res chain seq x y z
N MET A 1 -8.43 3.81 20.35
CA MET A 1 -7.91 4.48 19.15
C MET A 1 -8.82 4.08 18.02
N ASP A 2 -9.69 4.98 17.59
CA ASP A 2 -10.61 4.69 16.50
C ASP A 2 -9.81 4.48 15.22
N GLN A 3 -9.95 3.30 14.66
CA GLN A 3 -9.30 2.94 13.41
C GLN A 3 -10.00 3.73 12.30
N ILE A 4 -9.33 4.75 11.77
CA ILE A 4 -9.82 5.53 10.62
C ILE A 4 -9.85 4.59 9.42
N SER A 5 -11.06 4.17 9.01
CA SER A 5 -11.30 3.40 7.80
C SER A 5 -11.51 4.34 6.60
N GLY A 6 -11.08 3.90 5.43
CA GLY A 6 -11.28 4.62 4.17
C GLY A 6 -11.63 3.66 3.04
N ILE A 7 -12.54 4.10 2.17
CA ILE A 7 -12.95 3.43 0.94
C ILE A 7 -12.04 3.92 -0.18
N TYR A 8 -11.45 3.02 -0.94
CA TYR A 8 -10.73 3.42 -2.15
C TYR A 8 -11.70 3.47 -3.32
N LYS A 9 -11.71 4.58 -4.07
CA LYS A 9 -12.52 4.76 -5.28
C LYS A 9 -11.76 5.62 -6.28
N ASP A 10 -11.62 5.14 -7.52
CA ASP A 10 -11.05 5.89 -8.65
C ASP A 10 -9.67 6.51 -8.42
N GLY A 11 -8.74 5.81 -7.77
CA GLY A 11 -7.42 6.39 -7.49
C GLY A 11 -7.30 7.13 -6.15
N ARG A 12 -8.39 7.21 -5.38
CA ARG A 12 -8.48 8.09 -4.20
C ARG A 12 -8.96 7.31 -2.98
N ILE A 13 -8.35 7.57 -1.83
CA ILE A 13 -8.90 7.14 -0.54
C ILE A 13 -9.91 8.17 -0.09
N ILE A 14 -11.16 7.75 0.02
CA ILE A 14 -12.25 8.47 0.66
C ILE A 14 -12.28 7.99 2.11
N LEU A 15 -11.90 8.84 3.05
CA LEU A 15 -11.99 8.51 4.47
C LEU A 15 -13.47 8.39 4.85
N GLU A 16 -13.85 7.34 5.60
CA GLU A 16 -15.21 7.17 6.10
C GLU A 16 -15.56 8.20 7.18
N THR A 17 -14.55 8.84 7.77
CA THR A 17 -14.71 9.90 8.75
C THR A 17 -13.96 11.16 8.32
N SER A 18 -14.56 12.32 8.60
CA SER A 18 -13.91 13.62 8.50
C SER A 18 -12.79 13.70 9.54
N VAL A 19 -11.54 13.77 9.09
CA VAL A 19 -10.41 14.03 10.00
C VAL A 19 -10.22 15.53 10.10
N GLU A 20 -10.53 16.11 11.25
CA GLU A 20 -10.18 17.49 11.57
C GLU A 20 -8.69 17.58 11.90
N TRP A 21 -7.93 18.21 11.01
CA TRP A 21 -6.52 18.49 11.24
C TRP A 21 -6.37 19.81 12.00
N PRO A 22 -5.45 19.89 12.98
CA PRO A 22 -5.16 21.16 13.65
C PRO A 22 -4.77 22.25 12.65
N GLU A 23 -5.15 23.49 12.95
CA GLU A 23 -4.85 24.63 12.09
C GLU A 23 -3.32 24.79 11.91
N GLY A 24 -2.86 24.88 10.65
CA GLY A 24 -1.44 24.91 10.30
C GLY A 24 -0.75 23.55 10.14
N ALA A 25 -1.45 22.43 10.39
CA ALA A 25 -0.91 21.10 10.10
C ALA A 25 -0.72 20.90 8.59
N THR A 26 0.49 20.55 8.17
CA THR A 26 0.78 20.11 6.80
C THR A 26 0.87 18.60 6.79
N VAL A 27 -0.11 17.94 6.18
CA VAL A 27 -0.09 16.50 5.96
C VAL A 27 0.39 16.23 4.55
N LEU A 28 1.52 15.54 4.46
CA LEU A 28 2.05 15.07 3.18
C LEU A 28 1.34 13.77 2.82
N VAL A 29 0.28 13.87 2.02
CA VAL A 29 -0.30 12.71 1.37
C VAL A 29 0.36 12.59 0.01
N THR A 30 1.10 11.51 -0.21
CA THR A 30 1.59 11.19 -1.55
C THR A 30 0.37 11.01 -2.45
N ARG A 31 0.15 11.94 -3.39
CA ARG A 31 -0.77 11.68 -4.49
C ARG A 31 -0.24 10.42 -5.17
N LEU A 32 -1.06 9.37 -5.23
CA LEU A 32 -0.73 8.22 -6.04
C LEU A 32 -0.36 8.74 -7.44
N PRO A 33 0.78 8.31 -8.00
CA PRO A 33 1.18 8.80 -9.31
C PRO A 33 0.00 8.62 -10.27
N GLU A 34 -0.22 9.61 -11.14
CA GLU A 34 -1.21 9.43 -12.20
C GLU A 34 -0.80 8.17 -12.96
N LEU A 35 -1.67 7.17 -12.89
CA LEU A 35 -1.44 5.93 -13.61
C LEU A 35 -1.38 6.29 -15.09
N PRO A 36 -0.39 5.77 -15.84
CA PRO A 36 -0.31 6.05 -17.26
C PRO A 36 -1.66 5.71 -17.90
N ASN A 37 -2.25 6.67 -18.61
CA ASN A 37 -3.52 6.46 -19.33
C ASN A 37 -3.35 5.50 -20.51
N SER A 38 -2.10 5.22 -20.89
CA SER A 38 -1.75 4.24 -21.90
C SER A 38 -1.84 2.83 -21.32
N PRO A 39 -2.39 1.86 -22.05
CA PRO A 39 -2.31 0.46 -21.66
C PRO A 39 -0.85 0.07 -21.39
N ILE A 40 -0.56 -0.45 -20.19
CA ILE A 40 0.71 -1.11 -19.93
C ILE A 40 0.59 -2.48 -20.59
N ASP A 41 1.37 -2.74 -21.64
CA ASP A 41 1.47 -4.08 -22.21
C ASP A 41 2.25 -4.97 -21.24
N LEU A 42 1.50 -5.68 -20.40
CA LEU A 42 2.04 -6.67 -19.47
C LEU A 42 2.21 -8.04 -20.14
N GLY A 43 1.87 -8.18 -21.43
CA GLY A 43 1.79 -9.45 -22.12
C GLY A 43 0.73 -10.38 -21.52
N LYS A 44 0.76 -11.66 -21.91
CA LYS A 44 -0.05 -12.70 -21.25
C LYS A 44 0.62 -13.14 -19.95
N ILE A 45 0.58 -12.29 -18.94
CA ILE A 45 0.83 -12.73 -17.57
C ILE A 45 -0.35 -13.60 -17.11
N GLY A 46 -0.04 -14.71 -16.42
CA GLY A 46 -1.07 -15.48 -15.74
C GLY A 46 -1.74 -14.64 -14.64
N HIS A 47 -2.54 -15.27 -13.78
CA HIS A 47 -3.18 -14.52 -12.71
C HIS A 47 -2.20 -14.14 -11.58
N VAL A 48 -2.51 -13.02 -10.90
CA VAL A 48 -1.74 -12.49 -9.77
C VAL A 48 -2.52 -12.69 -8.46
N ILE A 49 -1.83 -13.08 -7.41
CA ILE A 49 -2.36 -13.07 -6.04
C ILE A 49 -1.86 -11.81 -5.34
N ILE A 50 -2.78 -11.00 -4.82
CA ILE A 50 -2.46 -9.82 -4.02
C ILE A 50 -2.78 -10.16 -2.56
N ALA A 51 -1.75 -10.24 -1.72
CA ALA A 51 -1.92 -10.42 -0.28
C ALA A 51 -2.05 -9.07 0.41
N GLY A 52 -3.21 -8.85 1.02
CA GLY A 52 -3.63 -7.62 1.68
C GLY A 52 -4.32 -6.64 0.73
N TYR A 53 -5.39 -6.02 1.21
CA TYR A 53 -6.16 -4.97 0.55
C TYR A 53 -6.09 -3.66 1.33
N GLY A 54 -4.89 -3.32 1.80
CA GLY A 54 -4.55 -1.99 2.33
C GLY A 54 -4.16 -1.02 1.20
N LEU A 55 -3.51 0.10 1.54
CA LEU A 55 -3.11 1.13 0.57
C LEU A 55 -2.35 0.56 -0.65
N ALA A 56 -1.30 -0.22 -0.40
CA ALA A 56 -0.46 -0.79 -1.46
C ALA A 56 -1.21 -1.84 -2.31
N GLY A 57 -1.85 -2.81 -1.66
CA GLY A 57 -2.61 -3.86 -2.34
C GLY A 57 -3.79 -3.33 -3.15
N ARG A 58 -4.51 -2.32 -2.64
CA ARG A 58 -5.57 -1.63 -3.39
C ARG A 58 -5.01 -0.98 -4.64
N PHE A 59 -3.95 -0.17 -4.49
CA PHE A 59 -3.32 0.47 -5.65
C PHE A 59 -2.93 -0.52 -6.74
N VAL A 60 -2.31 -1.65 -6.38
CA VAL A 60 -1.97 -2.71 -7.32
C VAL A 60 -3.22 -3.32 -7.98
N ALA A 61 -4.26 -3.62 -7.19
CA ALA A 61 -5.52 -4.16 -7.70
C ALA A 61 -6.21 -3.20 -8.68
N ASP A 62 -6.15 -1.88 -8.42
CA ASP A 62 -6.76 -0.88 -9.28
C ASP A 62 -6.00 -0.69 -10.60
N VAL A 63 -4.67 -0.76 -10.57
CA VAL A 63 -3.85 -0.81 -11.79
C VAL A 63 -4.21 -2.04 -12.61
N PHE A 64 -4.21 -3.22 -11.99
CA PHE A 64 -4.49 -4.47 -12.69
C PHE A 64 -5.90 -4.52 -13.26
N ARG A 65 -6.89 -3.98 -12.54
CA ARG A 65 -8.27 -3.87 -13.03
C ARG A 65 -8.37 -2.98 -14.28
N ARG A 66 -7.62 -1.88 -14.35
CA ARG A 66 -7.62 -0.96 -15.52
C ARG A 66 -6.93 -1.54 -16.75
N HIS A 67 -6.06 -2.53 -16.56
CA HIS A 67 -5.28 -3.16 -17.63
C HIS A 67 -5.71 -4.62 -17.88
N ASP A 68 -6.90 -5.02 -17.43
CA ASP A 68 -7.46 -6.36 -17.62
C ASP A 68 -6.53 -7.52 -17.20
N VAL A 69 -5.71 -7.28 -16.18
CA VAL A 69 -4.85 -8.31 -15.60
C VAL A 69 -5.68 -9.16 -14.64
N PRO A 70 -5.74 -10.49 -14.80
CA PRO A 70 -6.45 -11.35 -13.86
C PRO A 70 -5.78 -11.33 -12.49
N PHE A 71 -6.53 -11.06 -11.43
CA PHE A 71 -6.02 -11.14 -10.06
C PHE A 71 -7.07 -11.61 -9.06
N VAL A 72 -6.59 -12.07 -7.91
CA VAL A 72 -7.39 -12.36 -6.71
C VAL A 72 -6.72 -11.73 -5.50
N VAL A 73 -7.51 -11.20 -4.59
CA VAL A 73 -7.04 -10.61 -3.34
C VAL A 73 -7.24 -11.59 -2.19
N VAL A 74 -6.27 -11.71 -1.29
CA VAL A 74 -6.43 -12.36 0.02
C VAL A 74 -6.40 -11.29 1.11
N GLU A 75 -7.46 -11.18 1.90
CA GLU A 75 -7.60 -10.16 2.95
C GLU A 75 -8.17 -10.77 4.23
N ARG A 76 -7.64 -10.34 5.39
CA ARG A 76 -8.06 -10.86 6.70
C ARG A 76 -9.24 -10.11 7.30
N ASN A 77 -9.46 -8.86 6.91
CA ASN A 77 -10.52 -8.04 7.47
C ASN A 77 -11.88 -8.40 6.84
N PRO A 78 -12.80 -9.04 7.57
CA PRO A 78 -14.08 -9.50 7.03
C PRO A 78 -14.97 -8.35 6.53
N ARG A 79 -14.85 -7.15 7.11
CA ARG A 79 -15.59 -5.97 6.63
C ARG A 79 -15.12 -5.55 5.25
N THR A 80 -13.80 -5.49 5.05
CA THR A 80 -13.21 -5.18 3.74
C THR A 80 -13.64 -6.22 2.71
N VAL A 81 -13.58 -7.51 3.07
CA VAL A 81 -13.99 -8.60 2.18
C VAL A 81 -15.45 -8.47 1.78
N ALA A 82 -16.37 -8.30 2.74
CA ALA A 82 -17.80 -8.20 2.47
C ALA A 82 -18.10 -7.05 1.48
N VAL A 83 -17.58 -5.85 1.77
CA VAL A 83 -17.78 -4.68 0.90
C VAL A 83 -17.24 -4.91 -0.51
N GLN A 84 -16.03 -5.46 -0.65
CA GLN A 84 -15.43 -5.66 -1.97
C GLN A 84 -16.09 -6.79 -2.75
N ARG A 85 -16.58 -7.82 -2.06
CA ARG A 85 -17.35 -8.92 -2.67
C ARG A 85 -18.69 -8.41 -3.21
N ASP A 86 -19.39 -7.55 -2.47
CA ASP A 86 -20.63 -6.90 -2.94
C ASP A 86 -20.41 -6.01 -4.17
N LEU A 87 -19.20 -5.46 -4.31
CA LEU A 87 -18.76 -4.70 -5.48
C LEU A 87 -18.24 -5.59 -6.64
N GLY A 88 -18.33 -6.93 -6.51
CA GLY A 88 -17.93 -7.90 -7.53
C GLY A 88 -16.43 -8.15 -7.63
N ALA A 89 -15.63 -7.76 -6.64
CA ALA A 89 -14.19 -8.03 -6.64
C ALA A 89 -13.91 -9.52 -6.36
N SER A 90 -12.86 -10.06 -7.00
CA SER A 90 -12.31 -11.38 -6.65
C SER A 90 -11.49 -11.27 -5.36
N ILE A 91 -12.10 -11.61 -4.22
CA ILE A 91 -11.49 -11.48 -2.90
C ILE A 91 -11.84 -12.67 -1.99
N ILE A 92 -10.80 -13.21 -1.36
CA ILE A 92 -10.84 -14.34 -0.42
C ILE A 92 -10.59 -13.79 0.98
N GLU A 93 -11.41 -14.23 1.94
CA GLU A 93 -11.16 -14.00 3.35
C GLU A 93 -10.20 -15.04 3.87
N GLY A 94 -9.03 -14.64 4.39
CA GLY A 94 -8.10 -15.60 4.96
C GLY A 94 -6.75 -15.01 5.32
N ASP A 95 -5.93 -15.83 5.97
CA ASP A 95 -4.56 -15.48 6.36
C ASP A 95 -3.55 -16.08 5.37
N ILE A 96 -2.63 -15.26 4.88
CA ILE A 96 -1.59 -15.68 3.93
C ILE A 96 -0.55 -16.63 4.54
N ARG A 97 -0.53 -16.74 5.87
CA ARG A 97 0.29 -17.73 6.60
C ARG A 97 -0.29 -19.15 6.48
N GLU A 98 -1.49 -19.29 5.95
CA GLU A 98 -2.16 -20.57 5.78
C GLU A 98 -2.02 -21.06 4.33
N GLU A 99 -1.44 -22.25 4.16
CA GLU A 99 -1.28 -22.87 2.84
C GLU A 99 -2.62 -23.07 2.12
N ASN A 100 -3.67 -23.45 2.86
CA ASN A 100 -5.01 -23.64 2.29
C ASN A 100 -5.56 -22.35 1.68
N THR A 101 -5.40 -21.22 2.36
CA THR A 101 -5.81 -19.89 1.85
C THR A 101 -5.07 -19.54 0.56
N LEU A 102 -3.75 -19.77 0.50
CA LEU A 102 -2.98 -19.54 -0.72
C LEU A 102 -3.37 -20.50 -1.86
N ARG A 103 -3.72 -21.75 -1.54
CA ARG A 103 -4.21 -22.74 -2.52
C ARG A 103 -5.59 -22.36 -3.07
N GLU A 104 -6.50 -21.90 -2.23
CA GLU A 104 -7.79 -21.34 -2.64
C GLU A 104 -7.60 -20.16 -3.60
N ALA A 105 -6.64 -19.29 -3.30
CA ALA A 105 -6.22 -18.20 -4.18
C ALA A 105 -5.52 -18.67 -5.47
N GLY A 106 -5.23 -19.96 -5.63
CA GLY A 106 -4.66 -20.52 -6.84
C GLY A 106 -3.14 -20.41 -6.95
N VAL A 107 -2.42 -20.36 -5.83
CA VAL A 107 -0.94 -20.17 -5.81
C VAL A 107 -0.17 -21.17 -6.68
N GLU A 108 -0.68 -22.39 -6.86
CA GLU A 108 -0.10 -23.44 -7.72
C GLU A 108 0.02 -23.03 -9.20
N ARG A 109 -0.88 -22.17 -9.69
CA ARG A 109 -0.94 -21.71 -11.09
C ARG A 109 -0.75 -20.20 -11.22
N ALA A 110 -0.45 -19.51 -10.12
CA ALA A 110 -0.24 -18.08 -10.10
C ALA A 110 1.08 -17.72 -10.78
N ALA A 111 1.06 -16.66 -11.57
CA ALA A 111 2.28 -16.11 -12.16
C ALA A 111 3.04 -15.28 -11.12
N VAL A 112 2.30 -14.51 -10.31
CA VAL A 112 2.88 -13.58 -9.34
C VAL A 112 2.14 -13.66 -8.00
N LEU A 113 2.90 -13.55 -6.91
CA LEU A 113 2.40 -13.27 -5.56
C LEU A 113 2.95 -11.91 -5.10
N ALA A 114 2.06 -10.93 -4.96
CA ALA A 114 2.36 -9.61 -4.43
C ALA A 114 2.03 -9.58 -2.92
N LEU A 115 3.06 -9.65 -2.07
CA LEU A 115 2.93 -9.59 -0.63
C LEU A 115 2.94 -8.13 -0.17
N THR A 116 1.77 -7.51 -0.06
CA THR A 116 1.64 -6.05 0.19
C THR A 116 1.35 -5.68 1.65
N VAL A 117 1.20 -6.68 2.52
CA VAL A 117 0.95 -6.51 3.95
C VAL A 117 2.19 -5.97 4.69
N PRO A 118 2.01 -5.18 5.76
CA PRO A 118 3.13 -4.64 6.54
C PRO A 118 3.70 -5.63 7.57
N ASP A 119 3.05 -6.77 7.80
CA ASP A 119 3.48 -7.79 8.75
C ASP A 119 4.64 -8.61 8.16
N GLU A 120 5.87 -8.30 8.58
CA GLU A 120 7.09 -8.92 8.05
C GLU A 120 7.15 -10.43 8.29
N GLN A 121 6.58 -10.90 9.40
CA GLN A 121 6.55 -12.33 9.71
C GLN A 121 5.58 -13.05 8.78
N ALA A 122 4.40 -12.48 8.55
CA ALA A 122 3.45 -13.03 7.59
C ALA A 122 4.01 -13.06 6.15
N VAL A 123 4.76 -12.03 5.75
CA VAL A 123 5.46 -11.98 4.46
C VAL A 123 6.50 -13.11 4.35
N LEU A 124 7.30 -13.33 5.39
CA LEU A 124 8.30 -14.39 5.41
C LEU A 124 7.67 -15.78 5.27
N GLU A 125 6.66 -16.07 6.11
CA GLU A 125 5.96 -17.36 6.12
C GLU A 125 5.24 -17.63 4.80
N ALA A 126 4.51 -16.64 4.26
CA ALA A 126 3.84 -16.76 2.98
C ALA A 126 4.82 -16.99 1.83
N THR A 127 6.01 -16.37 1.86
CA THR A 127 7.06 -16.59 0.84
C THR A 127 7.54 -18.04 0.85
N ILE A 128 7.81 -18.61 2.03
CA ILE A 128 8.23 -20.00 2.19
C ILE A 128 7.16 -20.96 1.65
N ILE A 129 5.90 -20.74 2.02
CA ILE A 129 4.77 -21.57 1.58
C ILE A 129 4.61 -21.47 0.06
N ALA A 130 4.55 -20.26 -0.48
CA ALA A 130 4.34 -20.03 -1.90
C ALA A 130 5.45 -20.64 -2.76
N ARG A 131 6.72 -20.44 -2.38
CA ARG A 131 7.87 -21.02 -3.11
C ARG A 131 7.87 -22.55 -3.05
N ARG A 132 7.47 -23.14 -1.91
CA ARG A 132 7.33 -24.61 -1.79
C ARG A 132 6.20 -25.16 -2.67
N VAL A 133 5.04 -24.50 -2.67
CA VAL A 133 3.85 -24.96 -3.43
C VAL A 133 4.02 -24.73 -4.93
N ASN A 134 4.59 -23.59 -5.31
CA ASN A 134 4.87 -23.24 -6.70
C ASN A 134 6.33 -22.75 -6.83
N PRO A 135 7.28 -23.64 -7.16
CA PRO A 135 8.69 -23.27 -7.31
C PRO A 135 8.96 -22.21 -8.40
N LYS A 136 8.00 -21.94 -9.30
CA LYS A 136 8.15 -21.00 -10.42
C LYS A 136 7.42 -19.67 -10.21
N ILE A 137 6.67 -19.51 -9.12
CA ILE A 137 5.94 -18.26 -8.85
C ILE A 137 6.93 -17.11 -8.71
N TYR A 138 6.56 -15.94 -9.23
CA TYR A 138 7.33 -14.73 -9.01
C TYR A 138 6.82 -14.00 -7.76
N ILE A 139 7.67 -13.72 -6.79
CA ILE A 139 7.27 -13.17 -5.49
C ILE A 139 7.83 -11.77 -5.32
N VAL A 140 6.93 -10.79 -5.17
CA VAL A 140 7.27 -9.41 -4.83
C VAL A 140 6.89 -9.19 -3.37
N ALA A 141 7.89 -9.00 -2.50
CA ALA A 141 7.72 -8.91 -1.06
C ALA A 141 7.87 -7.49 -0.54
N ARG A 142 6.83 -6.96 0.11
CA ARG A 142 6.96 -5.74 0.91
C ARG A 142 7.76 -6.03 2.18
N THR A 143 8.72 -5.18 2.49
CA THR A 143 9.35 -5.13 3.82
C THR A 143 9.38 -3.72 4.35
N GLN A 144 9.50 -3.54 5.66
CA GLN A 144 9.67 -2.20 6.22
C GLN A 144 11.12 -1.75 6.05
N TYR A 145 12.06 -2.64 6.38
CA TYR A 145 13.50 -2.33 6.39
C TYR A 145 14.31 -3.25 5.47
N ALA A 146 15.56 -2.85 5.21
CA ALA A 146 16.50 -3.61 4.39
C ALA A 146 16.92 -4.95 5.01
N SER A 147 17.00 -5.03 6.34
CA SER A 147 17.34 -6.26 7.07
C SER A 147 16.30 -7.36 6.86
N ALA A 148 15.01 -7.03 6.97
CA ALA A 148 13.91 -7.94 6.66
C ALA A 148 13.90 -8.31 5.17
N GLY A 149 14.25 -7.37 4.30
CA GLY A 149 14.45 -7.61 2.86
C GLY A 149 15.44 -8.74 2.57
N LEU A 150 16.57 -8.76 3.28
CA LEU A 150 17.56 -9.82 3.14
C LEU A 150 17.02 -11.20 3.58
N GLN A 151 16.20 -11.24 4.64
CA GLN A 151 15.63 -12.49 5.12
C GLN A 151 14.61 -13.07 4.13
N VAL A 152 13.70 -12.23 3.61
CA VAL A 152 12.68 -12.71 2.67
C VAL A 152 13.28 -13.12 1.32
N ALA A 153 14.30 -12.41 0.83
CA ALA A 153 15.03 -12.80 -0.38
C ALA A 153 15.69 -14.18 -0.22
N ARG A 154 16.28 -14.48 0.95
CA ARG A 154 16.93 -15.79 1.22
C ARG A 154 15.97 -16.97 1.18
N VAL A 155 14.69 -16.75 1.49
CA VAL A 155 13.67 -17.81 1.45
C VAL A 155 12.93 -17.88 0.11
N GLY A 156 13.34 -17.08 -0.88
CA GLY A 156 12.91 -17.21 -2.26
C GLY A 156 11.98 -16.12 -2.76
N ALA A 157 11.94 -14.93 -2.13
CA ALA A 157 11.38 -13.75 -2.80
C ALA A 157 12.28 -13.30 -3.97
N ASP A 158 11.67 -12.97 -5.10
CA ASP A 158 12.39 -12.53 -6.30
C ASP A 158 12.68 -11.03 -6.27
N GLU A 159 11.75 -10.24 -5.72
CA GLU A 159 11.90 -8.80 -5.52
C GLU A 159 11.46 -8.36 -4.13
N VAL A 160 12.08 -7.28 -3.65
CA VAL A 160 11.79 -6.67 -2.35
C VAL A 160 11.46 -5.20 -2.53
N VAL A 161 10.29 -4.79 -2.04
CA VAL A 161 9.85 -3.39 -2.00
C VAL A 161 9.94 -2.87 -0.57
N GLN A 162 10.88 -1.96 -0.32
CA GLN A 162 11.10 -1.37 1.00
C GLN A 162 10.16 -0.17 1.23
N ALA A 163 9.25 -0.29 2.18
CA ALA A 163 8.26 0.75 2.47
C ALA A 163 8.89 2.04 3.00
N GLU A 164 9.88 1.95 3.89
CA GLU A 164 10.56 3.13 4.45
C GLU A 164 11.31 3.95 3.40
N TYR A 165 11.83 3.29 2.34
CA TYR A 165 12.49 4.01 1.27
C TYR A 165 11.54 4.96 0.55
N ALA A 166 10.29 4.54 0.33
CA ALA A 166 9.26 5.41 -0.26
C ALA A 166 8.96 6.63 0.63
N VAL A 167 8.96 6.44 1.96
CA VAL A 167 8.78 7.54 2.93
C VAL A 167 9.99 8.49 2.89
N ALA A 168 11.21 7.97 2.89
CA ALA A 168 12.44 8.76 2.78
C ALA A 168 12.45 9.62 1.51
N MET A 169 11.99 9.07 0.38
CA MET A 169 11.85 9.82 -0.87
C MET A 169 10.83 10.97 -0.78
N GLN A 170 9.76 10.84 0.02
CA GLN A 170 8.80 11.92 0.25
C GLN A 170 9.38 13.06 1.10
N PHE A 171 10.19 12.74 2.10
CA PHE A 171 10.95 13.74 2.85
C PHE A 171 11.89 14.51 1.94
N TYR A 172 12.67 13.79 1.12
CA TYR A 172 13.57 14.39 0.13
C TYR A 172 12.82 15.35 -0.82
N GLN A 173 11.71 14.90 -1.41
CA GLN A 173 10.89 15.74 -2.30
C GLN A 173 10.34 16.98 -1.59
N SER A 174 9.91 16.86 -0.33
CA SER A 174 9.41 18.02 0.43
C SER A 174 10.50 19.01 0.80
N PHE A 175 11.71 18.55 1.11
CA PHE A 175 12.84 19.43 1.35
C PHE A 175 13.23 20.18 0.08
N ILE A 176 13.37 19.49 -1.05
CA ILE A 176 13.73 20.16 -2.31
C ILE A 176 12.68 21.17 -2.75
N ARG A 177 11.38 20.86 -2.60
CA ARG A 177 10.30 21.82 -2.88
C ARG A 177 10.46 23.09 -2.04
N LYS A 178 10.60 22.94 -0.71
CA LYS A 178 10.68 24.09 0.21
C LYS A 178 11.98 24.87 0.09
N LEU A 179 13.09 24.21 -0.21
CA LEU A 179 14.39 24.85 -0.42
C LEU A 179 14.45 25.54 -1.79
N GLY A 180 13.89 24.93 -2.83
CA GLY A 180 13.80 25.47 -4.18
C GLY A 180 12.88 26.69 -4.29
N ASP A 181 11.79 26.71 -3.51
CA ASP A 181 10.89 27.87 -3.40
C ASP A 181 11.48 29.02 -2.53
N GLY A 182 12.69 28.83 -1.99
CA GLY A 182 13.23 29.65 -0.92
C GLY A 182 12.53 29.35 0.41
N ILE A 183 13.29 29.23 1.51
CA ILE A 183 12.71 29.12 2.84
C ILE A 183 12.12 30.49 3.21
N ALA A 184 10.98 30.86 2.65
CA ALA A 184 10.16 31.93 3.20
C ALA A 184 9.67 31.42 4.56
N ARG A 185 10.36 31.86 5.62
CA ARG A 185 9.82 31.84 6.98
C ARG A 185 8.55 32.67 6.92
N ARG A 186 7.38 32.05 7.02
CA ARG A 186 6.20 32.80 7.44
C ARG A 186 6.56 33.33 8.83
N PRO A 187 6.53 34.65 9.08
CA PRO A 187 6.59 35.13 10.44
C PRO A 187 5.47 34.40 11.20
N LYS A 188 5.80 33.81 12.36
CA LYS A 188 4.76 33.50 13.34
C LYS A 188 4.02 34.82 13.50
N SER A 189 2.72 34.84 13.30
CA SER A 189 1.92 36.00 13.66
C SER A 189 2.23 36.28 15.13
N ASP A 190 3.02 37.32 15.38
CA ASP A 190 3.20 37.83 16.73
C ASP A 190 1.79 38.19 17.20
N GLY A 191 1.31 37.44 18.20
CA GLY A 191 0.11 37.81 18.91
C GLY A 191 0.29 39.24 19.37
N GLN A 192 -0.57 40.12 18.85
CA GLN A 192 -0.51 41.55 19.09
C GLN A 192 -0.39 41.85 20.59
N ASP A 193 0.68 42.57 20.93
CA ASP A 193 0.67 43.54 22.01
C ASP A 193 -0.54 44.47 21.83
N GLN A 194 -1.54 44.32 22.69
CA GLN A 194 -2.45 45.38 23.07
C GLN A 194 -3.21 45.01 24.35
N GLN A 195 -2.56 45.24 25.49
CA GLN A 195 -3.22 45.77 26.68
C GLN A 195 -2.15 46.15 27.72
N ASP A 196 -1.54 47.32 27.49
CA ASP A 196 -1.21 48.24 28.57
C ASP A 196 -1.68 49.65 28.15
N ALA A 197 -2.30 50.34 29.12
CA ALA A 197 -2.78 51.73 29.11
C ALA A 197 -4.18 52.04 28.54
N LYS A 198 -5.22 51.82 29.35
CA LYS A 198 -6.15 52.88 29.86
C LYS A 198 -7.33 52.31 30.65
N ALA A 199 -7.26 52.43 31.98
CA ALA A 199 -8.31 52.88 32.92
C ALA A 199 -8.00 52.36 34.32
#